data_AF-A0A7X7KGA6-F1
#
_entry.id   AF-A0A7X7KGA6-F1
#
_cell.length_a   1.000
_cell.length_b   1.000
_cell.length_c   1.000
_cell.angle_alpha   90.00
_cell.angle_beta   90.00
_cell.angle_gamma   90.00
#
_symmetry.space_group_name_H-M   'P 1'
#
loop_
_entity.id
_entity.type
_entity.pdbx_description
1 polymer ?
#
loop_
_entity_poly.entity_id
_entity_poly.type
_entity_poly.pdbx_seq_one_letter_code
_entity_poly.pdbx_strand_id
1 'polypeptide(L)'
;PLDIFVQIGFLVLVGLAAKNAILIIEFADQLVKEGRPLAQATVDAARLRLRPIVMTSFAFILGVVPLLLGAGAGAEMRRSLGTAVFSGMLGVTFFGVILTPVFFFVVMWFSERKRRPGQDPA
;
A
#
# COMPACT_ATOMS: atom_id res chain seq x y z
N PRO A 1 -14.96 8.02 -19.95
CA PRO A 1 -15.79 8.55 -18.84
C PRO A 1 -15.62 7.68 -17.60
N LEU A 2 -15.56 8.30 -16.41
CA LEU A 2 -15.41 7.60 -15.13
C LEU A 2 -16.81 7.12 -14.68
N ASP A 3 -17.13 5.86 -14.93
CA ASP A 3 -18.40 5.27 -14.50
C ASP A 3 -18.39 4.88 -13.00
N ILE A 4 -19.56 4.55 -12.45
CA ILE A 4 -19.71 4.19 -11.03
C ILE A 4 -18.88 2.94 -10.68
N PHE A 5 -18.69 2.01 -11.62
CA PHE A 5 -17.92 0.79 -11.38
C PHE A 5 -16.43 1.09 -11.23
N VAL A 6 -15.88 1.97 -12.05
CA VAL A 6 -14.50 2.45 -11.90
C VAL A 6 -14.33 3.18 -10.55
N GLN A 7 -15.30 3.98 -10.12
CA GLN A 7 -15.26 4.65 -8.81
C GLN A 7 -15.24 3.65 -7.64
N ILE A 8 -16.09 2.62 -7.70
CA ILE A 8 -16.08 1.53 -6.71
C ILE A 8 -14.73 0.80 -6.74
N GLY A 9 -14.17 0.55 -7.93
CA GLY A 9 -12.84 -0.02 -8.09
C GLY A 9 -11.76 0.82 -7.38
N PHE A 10 -11.77 2.14 -7.57
CA PHE A 10 -10.86 3.04 -6.86
C PHE A 10 -11.04 2.98 -5.34
N LEU A 11 -12.27 2.94 -4.84
CA LEU A 11 -12.53 2.83 -3.40
C LEU A 11 -11.89 1.55 -2.82
N VAL A 12 -12.05 0.41 -3.51
CA VAL A 12 -11.44 -0.87 -3.11
C VAL A 12 -9.91 -0.77 -3.12
N LEU A 13 -9.33 -0.17 -4.17
CA LEU A 13 -7.88 0.01 -4.30
C LEU A 13 -7.29 0.89 -3.19
N VAL A 14 -7.97 1.98 -2.82
CA VAL A 14 -7.56 2.84 -1.71
C VAL A 14 -7.55 2.05 -0.40
N GLY A 15 -8.59 1.23 -0.13
CA GLY A 15 -8.64 0.38 1.05
C GLY A 15 -7.51 -0.66 1.11
N LEU A 16 -7.22 -1.32 -0.02
CA LEU A 16 -6.12 -2.29 -0.12
C LEU A 16 -4.76 -1.62 0.07
N ALA A 17 -4.55 -0.45 -0.53
CA ALA A 17 -3.34 0.35 -0.35
C ALA A 17 -3.17 0.76 1.11
N ALA A 18 -4.22 1.27 1.74
CA ALA A 18 -4.20 1.70 3.14
C ALA A 18 -3.89 0.54 4.09
N LYS A 19 -4.53 -0.63 3.89
CA LYS A 19 -4.24 -1.85 4.68
C LYS A 19 -2.76 -2.21 4.59
N ASN A 20 -2.20 -2.25 3.38
CA ASN A 20 -0.80 -2.60 3.18
C ASN A 20 0.13 -1.55 3.79
N ALA A 21 -0.23 -0.27 3.72
CA ALA A 21 0.58 0.83 4.26
C ALA A 21 0.61 0.85 5.80
N ILE A 22 -0.55 0.78 6.45
CA ILE A 22 -0.67 0.75 7.91
C ILE A 22 0.18 -0.37 8.48
N LEU A 23 0.11 -1.54 7.86
CA LEU A 23 0.82 -2.73 8.29
C LEU A 23 2.35 -2.68 8.15
N ILE A 24 2.89 -1.85 7.24
CA ILE A 24 4.34 -1.58 7.15
C ILE A 24 4.72 -0.55 8.21
N ILE A 25 3.94 0.54 8.31
CA ILE A 25 4.21 1.66 9.22
C ILE A 25 4.18 1.20 10.67
N GLU A 26 3.17 0.43 11.06
CA GLU A 26 3.01 -0.11 12.41
C GLU A 26 4.21 -0.99 12.81
N PHE A 27 4.68 -1.85 11.91
CA PHE A 27 5.83 -2.72 12.17
C PHE A 27 7.15 -1.93 12.23
N ALA A 28 7.30 -0.91 11.37
CA ALA A 28 8.46 -0.04 11.39
C ALA A 28 8.52 0.78 12.68
N ASP A 29 7.39 1.37 13.10
CA ASP A 29 7.26 2.12 14.35
C ASP A 29 7.54 1.24 15.57
N GLN A 30 7.04 0.00 15.57
CA GLN A 30 7.34 -0.98 16.61
C GLN A 30 8.85 -1.26 16.73
N LEU A 31 9.53 -1.51 15.60
CA LEU A 31 10.98 -1.75 15.59
C LEU A 31 11.77 -0.51 16.06
N VAL A 32 11.34 0.71 15.70
CA VAL A 32 11.95 1.96 16.18
C VAL A 32 11.78 2.08 17.70
N LYS A 33 10.60 1.77 18.25
CA LYS A 33 10.32 1.78 19.69
C LYS A 33 11.15 0.73 20.46
N GLU A 34 11.49 -0.38 19.81
CA GLU A 34 12.43 -1.40 20.33
C GLU A 34 13.90 -0.94 20.27
N GLY A 35 14.17 0.29 19.83
CA GLY A 35 15.51 0.88 19.80
C GLY A 35 16.30 0.61 18.52
N ARG A 36 15.68 0.06 17.47
CA ARG A 36 16.34 -0.16 16.17
C ARG A 36 16.56 1.19 15.45
N PRO A 37 17.69 1.38 14.74
CA PRO A 37 17.89 2.56 13.92
C PRO A 37 16.77 2.73 12.88
N LEU A 38 16.27 3.95 12.69
CA LEU A 38 15.13 4.26 11.81
C LEU A 38 15.26 3.65 10.40
N ALA A 39 16.44 3.77 9.79
CA ALA A 39 16.70 3.20 8.47
C ALA A 39 16.58 1.66 8.46
N GLN A 40 17.13 1.01 9.48
CA GLN A 40 17.11 -0.46 9.60
C GLN A 40 15.69 -0.96 9.90
N ALA A 41 14.99 -0.31 10.84
CA ALA A 41 13.60 -0.61 11.18
C ALA A 41 12.67 -0.53 9.96
N THR A 42 12.84 0.52 9.14
CA THR A 42 12.05 0.73 7.92
C THR A 42 12.28 -0.38 6.90
N VAL A 43 13.54 -0.77 6.67
CA VAL A 43 13.90 -1.82 5.70
C VAL A 43 13.42 -3.19 6.18
N ASP A 44 13.59 -3.50 7.47
CA ASP A 44 13.17 -4.76 8.06
C ASP A 44 11.64 -4.93 7.97
N ALA A 45 10.88 -3.88 8.30
CA ALA A 45 9.43 -3.87 8.16
C ALA A 45 8.98 -4.08 6.70
N ALA A 46 9.62 -3.39 5.75
CA ALA A 46 9.32 -3.56 4.33
C ALA A 46 9.59 -5.00 3.84
N ARG A 47 10.70 -5.62 4.26
CA ARG A 47 11.04 -7.00 3.88
C ARG A 47 10.05 -8.02 4.44
N LEU A 48 9.62 -7.85 5.69
CA LEU A 48 8.65 -8.73 6.33
C LEU A 48 7.28 -8.70 5.63
N ARG A 49 6.91 -7.55 5.07
CA ARG A 49 5.64 -7.39 4.36
C ARG A 49 5.67 -7.70 2.88
N LEU A 50 6.86 -7.70 2.25
CA LEU A 50 6.98 -7.92 0.81
C LEU A 50 6.29 -9.21 0.35
N ARG A 51 6.56 -10.34 1.01
CA ARG A 51 5.93 -11.63 0.67
C ARG A 51 4.40 -11.60 0.83
N PRO A 52 3.85 -11.19 1.99
CA PRO A 52 2.40 -11.03 2.15
C PRO A 52 1.74 -10.07 1.14
N ILE A 53 2.34 -8.91 0.86
CA ILE A 53 1.77 -7.94 -0.08
C ILE A 53 1.74 -8.51 -1.49
N VAL A 54 2.84 -9.14 -1.93
CA VAL A 54 2.91 -9.78 -3.24
C VAL A 54 1.89 -10.91 -3.36
N MET A 55 1.73 -11.74 -2.32
CA MET A 55 0.74 -12.82 -2.28
C MET A 55 -0.69 -12.29 -2.45
N THR A 56 -1.10 -11.29 -1.67
CA THR A 56 -2.47 -10.76 -1.73
C THR A 56 -2.74 -10.04 -3.05
N SER A 57 -1.75 -9.33 -3.57
CA SER A 57 -1.84 -8.62 -4.84
C SER A 57 -2.02 -9.58 -6.00
N PHE A 58 -1.22 -10.65 -6.06
CA PHE A 58 -1.38 -11.68 -7.10
C PHE A 58 -2.70 -12.42 -6.98
N ALA A 59 -3.12 -12.80 -5.77
CA ALA A 59 -4.40 -13.47 -5.57
C ALA A 59 -5.57 -12.59 -6.06
N PHE A 60 -5.53 -11.29 -5.78
CA PHE A 60 -6.55 -10.34 -6.21
C PHE A 60 -6.51 -10.10 -7.72
N ILE A 61 -5.33 -9.90 -8.31
CA ILE A 61 -5.14 -9.75 -9.76
C ILE A 61 -5.70 -10.95 -10.51
N LEU A 62 -5.34 -12.17 -10.10
CA LEU A 62 -5.84 -13.41 -10.72
C LEU A 62 -7.35 -13.58 -10.48
N GLY A 63 -7.84 -13.19 -9.31
CA GLY A 63 -9.28 -13.21 -8.98
C GLY A 63 -10.12 -12.30 -9.86
N VAL A 64 -9.56 -11.21 -10.39
CA VAL A 64 -10.27 -10.29 -11.29
C VAL A 64 -10.11 -10.62 -12.78
N VAL A 65 -9.25 -11.58 -13.16
CA VAL A 65 -9.09 -12.02 -14.56
C VAL A 65 -10.42 -12.46 -15.20
N PRO A 66 -11.30 -13.23 -14.54
CA PRO A 66 -12.59 -13.60 -15.12
C PRO A 66 -13.50 -12.39 -15.42
N LEU A 67 -13.42 -11.31 -14.64
CA LEU A 67 -14.17 -10.08 -14.88
C LEU A 67 -13.71 -9.37 -16.17
N LEU A 68 -12.44 -9.52 -16.54
CA LEU A 68 -11.86 -8.97 -17.77
C LEU A 68 -12.25 -9.75 -19.02
N LEU A 69 -12.35 -11.08 -18.91
CA LEU A 69 -12.55 -11.99 -20.03
C LEU A 69 -14.02 -12.42 -20.23
N GLY A 70 -14.87 -12.24 -19.21
CA GLY A 70 -16.25 -12.72 -19.23
C GLY A 70 -17.13 -12.03 -20.28
N ALA A 71 -17.67 -12.82 -21.20
CA ALA A 71 -18.66 -12.38 -22.19
C ALA A 71 -20.11 -12.56 -21.69
N GLY A 72 -21.08 -11.88 -22.31
CA GLY A 72 -22.51 -11.99 -22.00
C GLY A 72 -23.12 -10.71 -21.39
N ALA A 73 -24.33 -10.82 -20.84
CA ALA A 73 -25.05 -9.67 -20.27
C ALA A 73 -24.22 -8.97 -19.18
N GLY A 74 -24.10 -7.64 -19.26
CA GLY A 74 -23.31 -6.84 -18.32
C GLY A 74 -21.79 -6.94 -18.49
N ALA A 75 -21.29 -7.47 -19.62
CA ALA A 75 -19.86 -7.62 -19.87
C ALA A 75 -19.11 -6.27 -19.87
N GLU A 76 -19.68 -5.20 -20.45
CA GLU A 76 -19.05 -3.87 -20.39
C GLU A 76 -18.82 -3.39 -18.95
N MET A 77 -19.83 -3.53 -18.09
CA MET A 77 -19.74 -3.09 -16.69
C MET A 77 -18.66 -3.87 -15.92
N ARG A 78 -18.66 -5.20 -16.08
CA ARG A 78 -17.65 -6.07 -15.44
C ARG A 78 -16.25 -5.79 -15.95
N ARG A 79 -16.10 -5.55 -17.26
CA ARG A 79 -14.81 -5.25 -17.88
C ARG A 79 -14.28 -3.89 -17.46
N SER A 80 -15.16 -2.89 -17.31
CA SER A 80 -14.82 -1.57 -16.77
C SER A 80 -14.26 -1.68 -15.35
N LEU A 81 -15.00 -2.35 -14.45
CA LEU A 81 -14.56 -2.64 -13.08
C LEU A 81 -13.24 -3.42 -13.06
N GLY A 82 -13.20 -4.54 -13.79
CA GLY A 82 -12.04 -5.43 -13.84
C GLY A 82 -10.78 -4.69 -14.31
N THR A 83 -10.90 -3.81 -15.32
CA THR A 83 -9.76 -3.07 -15.87
C THR A 83 -9.22 -2.05 -14.87
N ALA A 84 -10.13 -1.30 -14.21
CA ALA A 84 -9.75 -0.34 -13.18
C ALA A 84 -9.02 -1.03 -12.02
N VAL A 85 -9.58 -2.15 -11.55
CA VAL A 85 -9.05 -2.87 -10.39
C VAL A 85 -7.73 -3.59 -10.74
N PHE A 86 -7.63 -4.22 -11.91
CA PHE A 86 -6.41 -4.90 -12.36
C PHE A 86 -5.24 -3.93 -12.51
N SER A 87 -5.43 -2.85 -13.26
CA SER A 87 -4.38 -1.84 -13.47
C SER A 87 -4.01 -1.13 -12.16
N GLY A 88 -5.01 -0.81 -11.33
CA GLY A 88 -4.78 -0.18 -10.05
C GLY A 88 -4.05 -1.07 -9.05
N MET A 89 -4.34 -2.38 -9.01
CA MET A 89 -3.64 -3.30 -8.11
C MET A 89 -2.16 -3.43 -8.49
N LEU A 90 -1.84 -3.47 -9.79
CA LEU A 90 -0.45 -3.44 -10.25
C LEU A 90 0.25 -2.16 -9.79
N GLY A 91 -0.42 -1.00 -9.95
CA GLY A 91 0.09 0.28 -9.46
C GLY A 91 0.32 0.29 -7.95
N VAL A 92 -0.68 -0.08 -7.16
CA VAL A 92 -0.58 -0.13 -5.68
C VAL A 92 0.51 -1.08 -5.22
N THR A 93 0.70 -2.23 -5.89
CA THR A 93 1.75 -3.18 -5.52
C THR A 93 3.13 -2.59 -5.77
N PHE A 94 3.35 -2.03 -6.96
CA PHE A 94 4.67 -1.55 -7.36
C PHE A 94 5.05 -0.26 -6.62
N PHE A 95 4.13 0.71 -6.60
CA PHE A 95 4.37 2.00 -5.96
C PHE A 95 4.18 1.92 -4.44
N GLY A 96 3.19 1.20 -3.93
CA GLY A 96 2.93 1.13 -2.49
C GLY A 96 4.07 0.47 -1.71
N VAL A 97 4.62 -0.64 -2.21
CA VAL A 97 5.74 -1.34 -1.55
C VAL A 97 6.98 -0.45 -1.43
N ILE A 98 7.23 0.40 -2.43
CA ILE A 98 8.43 1.27 -2.45
C ILE A 98 8.17 2.58 -1.72
N LEU A 99 7.05 3.24 -2.01
CA LEU A 99 6.76 4.58 -1.51
C LEU A 99 6.37 4.59 -0.03
N THR A 100 5.63 3.59 0.47
CA THR A 100 5.24 3.54 1.89
C THR A 100 6.44 3.60 2.85
N PRO A 101 7.47 2.73 2.74
CA PRO A 101 8.62 2.80 3.63
C PRO A 101 9.43 4.09 3.45
N VAL A 102 9.55 4.60 2.21
CA VAL A 102 10.22 5.88 1.94
C VAL A 102 9.50 7.04 2.63
N PHE A 103 8.17 7.12 2.51
CA PHE A 103 7.38 8.15 3.18
C PHE A 103 7.50 8.06 4.70
N PHE A 104 7.45 6.85 5.27
CA PHE A 104 7.65 6.66 6.70
C PHE A 104 9.02 7.19 7.15
N PHE A 105 10.10 6.79 6.47
CA PHE A 105 11.45 7.23 6.78
C PHE A 105 11.59 8.75 6.71
N VAL A 106 11.10 9.36 5.63
CA VAL A 106 11.18 10.81 5.41
C VAL A 106 10.42 11.57 6.50
N VAL A 107 9.18 11.16 6.81
CA VAL A 107 8.35 11.81 7.83
C VAL A 107 9.00 11.71 9.21
N MET A 108 9.49 10.53 9.58
CA MET A 108 10.16 10.31 10.86
C MET A 108 11.47 11.08 10.97
N TRP A 109 12.26 11.12 9.91
CA TRP A 109 13.51 11.88 9.85
C TRP A 109 13.29 13.39 10.05
N PHE A 110 12.25 13.96 9.40
CA PHE A 110 11.87 15.35 9.63
C PHE A 110 11.35 15.59 11.05
N SER A 111 10.61 14.64 11.62
CA SER A 111 10.09 14.71 12.99
C SER A 111 11.22 14.73 14.03
N GLU A 112 12.22 13.86 13.91
CA GLU A 112 13.41 13.82 14.77
C GLU A 112 14.22 15.12 14.66
N ARG A 113 14.38 15.66 13.44
CA ARG A 113 15.09 16.92 13.22
C ARG A 113 14.37 18.11 13.85
N LYS A 114 13.04 18.09 13.88
CA LYS A 114 12.23 19.15 14.53
C LYS A 114 12.27 19.07 16.06
N ARG A 115 12.56 17.90 16.64
CA ARG A 115 12.75 17.70 18.10
C ARG A 115 14.09 18.19 18.65
N ARG A 116 15.07 18.55 17.79
CA ARG A 116 16.30 19.25 18.20
C ARG A 116 16.21 20.74 17.81
N PRO A 117 15.55 21.55 18.65
CA PRO A 117 16.30 22.38 19.60
C PRO A 117 15.62 22.49 20.98
N GLY A 118 16.29 22.01 22.05
CA GLY A 118 16.04 22.49 23.42
C GLY A 118 15.14 21.69 24.37
N GLN A 119 15.05 20.36 24.28
CA GLN A 119 14.49 19.54 25.38
C GLN A 119 15.61 18.80 26.11
N ASP A 120 16.28 19.51 27.02
CA ASP A 120 16.85 18.92 28.23
C ASP A 120 15.71 18.78 29.24
N PRO A 121 15.36 17.56 29.70
CA PRO A 121 14.71 17.42 30.98
C PRO A 121 15.77 17.57 32.08
N ALA A 122 15.71 18.71 32.76
CA ALA A 122 16.37 18.97 34.05
C ALA A 122 15.84 18.05 35.16
#